data_AF-A0A933NMP7-F1
#
_entry.id   AF-A0A933NMP7-F1
#
_cell.length_a   1.000
_cell.length_b   1.000
_cell.length_c   1.000
_cell.angle_alpha   90.00
_cell.angle_beta   90.00
_cell.angle_gamma   90.00
#
_symmetry.space_group_name_H-M   'P 1'
#
loop_
_entity.id
_entity.type
_entity.pdbx_description
1 polymer ?
#
loop_
_entity_poly.entity_id
_entity_poly.type
_entity_poly.pdbx_seq_one_letter_code
_entity_poly.pdbx_strand_id
1 'polypeptide(L)'
;MAADCVENIKPLTPEALFQLVCDEVLRDGRVDEKERETVLSIARKMRLDSGRAQEIFQASVRRFRAGLLGESRAMEPSSLCETVLAHIFADRKYEQDEEELFACLKSLFSLDDDQYALLMQKAFRRAV
;
A
#
# COMPACT_ATOMS: atom_id res chain seq x y z
N MET A 1 6.75 -31.01 -16.83
CA MET A 1 5.56 -30.44 -16.15
C MET A 1 5.78 -30.56 -14.65
N ALA A 2 5.42 -29.51 -13.91
CA ALA A 2 5.45 -29.37 -12.45
C ALA A 2 6.82 -29.14 -11.78
N ALA A 3 7.04 -27.89 -11.36
CA ALA A 3 7.89 -27.34 -10.30
C ALA A 3 8.02 -25.86 -10.67
N ASP A 4 7.57 -24.86 -9.93
CA ASP A 4 7.56 -24.69 -8.49
C ASP A 4 6.72 -23.42 -8.24
N CYS A 5 5.45 -23.57 -7.86
CA CYS A 5 4.64 -22.45 -7.38
C CYS A 5 5.02 -22.20 -5.91
N VAL A 6 6.28 -21.85 -5.65
CA VAL A 6 6.62 -21.29 -4.34
C VAL A 6 6.09 -19.87 -4.37
N GLU A 7 4.92 -19.71 -3.77
CA GLU A 7 4.51 -18.49 -3.10
C GLU A 7 5.72 -17.99 -2.31
N ASN A 8 6.47 -17.11 -2.95
CA ASN A 8 7.66 -16.50 -2.40
C ASN A 8 7.14 -15.50 -1.36
N ILE A 9 6.75 -16.02 -0.19
CA ILE A 9 6.46 -15.22 1.00
C ILE A 9 7.81 -14.69 1.50
N LYS A 10 8.40 -13.82 0.69
CA LYS A 10 9.45 -12.91 1.11
C LYS A 10 8.91 -12.18 2.34
N PRO A 11 9.74 -11.91 3.37
CA PRO A 11 9.35 -10.94 4.38
C PRO A 11 8.85 -9.70 3.63
N LEU A 12 7.69 -9.17 3.99
CA LEU A 12 7.13 -7.98 3.35
C LEU A 12 8.09 -6.81 3.60
N THR A 13 9.07 -6.68 2.71
CA THR A 13 9.97 -5.53 2.66
C THR A 13 9.13 -4.30 2.34
N PRO A 14 9.53 -3.10 2.80
CA PRO A 14 8.85 -1.86 2.46
C PRO A 14 8.64 -1.69 0.95
N GLU A 15 9.61 -2.12 0.12
CA GLU A 15 9.49 -2.13 -1.34
C GLU A 15 8.33 -3.00 -1.84
N ALA A 16 8.20 -4.21 -1.30
CA ALA A 16 7.13 -5.15 -1.69
C ALA A 16 5.76 -4.65 -1.23
N LEU A 17 5.68 -4.11 -0.01
CA LEU A 17 4.46 -3.51 0.51
C LEU A 17 4.03 -2.30 -0.33
N PHE A 18 4.98 -1.45 -0.69
CA PHE A 18 4.74 -0.30 -1.57
C PHE A 18 4.29 -0.71 -2.97
N GLN A 19 4.87 -1.77 -3.54
CA GLN A 19 4.43 -2.30 -4.83
C GLN A 19 2.97 -2.78 -4.77
N LEU A 20 2.57 -3.45 -3.69
CA LEU A 20 1.18 -3.91 -3.51
C LEU A 20 0.21 -2.73 -3.38
N VAL A 21 0.60 -1.65 -2.71
CA VAL A 21 -0.17 -0.40 -2.69
C VAL A 21 -0.29 0.18 -4.11
N CYS A 22 0.81 0.29 -4.85
CA CYS A 22 0.77 0.80 -6.23
C CYS A 22 -0.14 -0.04 -7.13
N ASP A 23 -0.05 -1.37 -7.02
CA ASP A 23 -0.86 -2.31 -7.77
C ASP A 23 -2.36 -2.14 -7.47
N GLU A 24 -2.73 -1.91 -6.19
CA GLU A 24 -4.13 -1.71 -5.79
C GLU A 24 -4.67 -0.35 -6.25
N VAL A 25 -3.87 0.72 -6.16
CA VAL A 25 -4.25 2.06 -6.65
C VAL A 25 -4.44 2.08 -8.16
N LEU A 26 -3.56 1.41 -8.89
CA LEU A 26 -3.66 1.34 -10.35
C LEU A 26 -4.82 0.43 -10.78
N ARG A 27 -5.25 -0.50 -9.94
CA ARG A 27 -6.32 -1.47 -10.25
C ARG A 27 -7.69 -0.81 -10.39
N ASP A 28 -7.97 0.28 -9.67
CA ASP A 28 -9.21 1.05 -9.86
C ASP A 28 -9.25 1.73 -11.25
N GLY A 29 -8.11 1.79 -11.95
CA GLY A 29 -7.99 2.31 -13.31
C GLY A 29 -8.05 3.83 -13.39
N ARG A 30 -8.20 4.51 -12.26
CA ARG A 30 -8.06 5.95 -12.06
C ARG A 30 -7.03 6.18 -10.98
N VAL A 31 -6.08 7.05 -11.27
CA VAL A 31 -5.13 7.56 -10.27
C VAL A 31 -5.24 9.06 -10.32
N ASP A 32 -5.93 9.62 -9.34
CA ASP A 32 -6.05 11.06 -9.17
C ASP A 32 -4.74 11.66 -8.63
N GLU A 33 -4.55 12.97 -8.80
CA GLU A 33 -3.35 13.66 -8.31
C GLU A 33 -3.15 13.48 -6.80
N LYS A 34 -4.26 13.49 -6.03
CA LYS A 34 -4.26 13.23 -4.59
C LYS A 34 -3.84 11.81 -4.24
N GLU A 35 -4.27 10.81 -5.00
CA GLU A 35 -3.88 9.42 -4.77
C GLU A 35 -2.39 9.23 -5.08
N ARG A 36 -1.90 9.87 -6.15
CA ARG A 36 -0.48 9.86 -6.48
C ARG A 36 0.36 10.50 -5.37
N GLU A 37 -0.07 11.62 -4.82
CA GLU A 37 0.60 12.27 -3.68
C GLU A 37 0.58 11.37 -2.45
N THR A 38 -0.56 10.73 -2.17
CA THR A 38 -0.70 9.76 -1.06
C THR A 38 0.26 8.59 -1.22
N VAL A 39 0.34 7.99 -2.41
CA VAL A 39 1.28 6.89 -2.71
C VAL A 39 2.72 7.34 -2.47
N LEU A 40 3.11 8.53 -2.94
CA LEU A 40 4.46 9.07 -2.70
C LEU A 40 4.73 9.32 -1.21
N SER A 41 3.75 9.78 -0.46
CA SER A 41 3.85 9.96 1.00
C SER A 41 3.98 8.62 1.73
N ILE A 42 3.26 7.58 1.29
CA ILE A 42 3.42 6.21 1.80
C ILE A 42 4.85 5.70 1.54
N ALA A 43 5.39 5.94 0.33
CA ALA A 43 6.78 5.57 0.03
C ALA A 43 7.78 6.25 0.98
N ARG A 44 7.60 7.55 1.26
CA ARG A 44 8.43 8.28 2.23
C ARG A 44 8.34 7.67 3.63
N LYS A 45 7.14 7.33 4.10
CA LYS A 45 6.93 6.69 5.41
C LYS A 45 7.55 5.29 5.48
N MET A 46 7.61 4.58 4.37
CA MET A 46 8.34 3.32 4.23
C MET A 46 9.85 3.48 4.08
N ARG A 47 10.37 4.72 4.18
CA ARG A 47 11.78 5.08 4.01
C ARG A 47 12.34 4.59 2.66
N LEU A 48 11.50 4.57 1.64
CA LEU A 48 11.92 4.26 0.28
C LEU A 48 12.57 5.48 -0.34
N ASP A 49 13.68 5.24 -1.05
CA ASP A 49 14.32 6.26 -1.84
C ASP A 49 13.37 6.75 -2.93
N SER A 50 13.34 8.06 -3.21
CA SER A 50 12.40 8.64 -4.17
C SER A 50 12.59 8.05 -5.57
N GLY A 51 13.84 7.76 -5.96
CA GLY A 51 14.13 7.06 -7.22
C GLY A 51 13.56 5.65 -7.20
N ARG A 52 13.73 4.93 -6.10
CA ARG A 52 13.27 3.54 -5.97
C ARG A 52 11.74 3.41 -5.95
N ALA A 53 11.07 4.30 -5.22
CA ALA A 53 9.62 4.39 -5.22
C ALA A 53 9.07 4.68 -6.62
N GLN A 54 9.71 5.58 -7.36
CA GLN A 54 9.30 5.89 -8.73
C GLN A 54 9.52 4.70 -9.68
N GLU A 55 10.61 3.95 -9.55
CA GLU A 55 10.84 2.71 -10.31
C GLU A 55 9.74 1.67 -10.05
N ILE A 56 9.41 1.43 -8.78
CA ILE A 56 8.38 0.46 -8.37
C ILE A 56 7.02 0.89 -8.94
N PHE A 57 6.66 2.16 -8.79
CA PHE A 57 5.40 2.69 -9.32
C PHE A 57 5.33 2.53 -10.85
N GLN A 58 6.39 2.87 -11.58
CA GLN A 58 6.43 2.67 -13.03
C GLN A 58 6.34 1.20 -13.43
N ALA A 59 6.95 0.29 -12.67
CA ALA A 59 6.84 -1.15 -12.90
C ALA A 59 5.38 -1.62 -12.73
N SER A 60 4.70 -1.17 -11.68
CA SER A 60 3.27 -1.44 -11.47
C SER A 60 2.40 -0.87 -12.59
N VAL A 61 2.67 0.35 -13.07
CA VAL A 61 1.96 0.95 -14.23
C VAL A 61 2.14 0.09 -15.49
N ARG A 62 3.35 -0.41 -15.75
CA ARG A 62 3.61 -1.29 -16.90
C ARG A 62 2.84 -2.61 -16.77
N ARG A 63 2.79 -3.20 -15.57
CA ARG A 63 2.03 -4.43 -15.29
C ARG A 63 0.53 -4.21 -15.45
N PHE A 64 0.00 -3.09 -14.96
CA PHE A 64 -1.39 -2.69 -15.17
C PHE A 64 -1.72 -2.58 -16.67
N ARG A 65 -0.93 -1.80 -17.42
CA ARG A 65 -1.11 -1.61 -18.87
C ARG A 65 -0.98 -2.89 -19.67
N ALA A 66 -0.17 -3.83 -19.21
CA ALA A 66 -0.01 -5.14 -19.82
C ALA A 66 -1.14 -6.14 -19.44
N GLY A 67 -2.10 -5.74 -18.60
CA GLY A 67 -3.17 -6.62 -18.11
C GLY A 67 -2.67 -7.72 -17.17
N LEU A 68 -1.47 -7.57 -16.62
CA LEU A 68 -0.85 -8.53 -15.70
C LEU A 68 -1.30 -8.36 -14.25
N LEU A 69 -1.95 -7.23 -13.94
CA LEU A 69 -2.72 -7.06 -12.72
C LEU A 69 -4.09 -7.73 -12.91
N GLY A 70 -4.10 -9.06 -12.89
CA GLY A 70 -5.33 -9.85 -12.99
C GLY A 70 -6.26 -9.69 -11.79
N GLU A 71 -7.38 -10.42 -11.81
CA GLU A 71 -8.40 -10.45 -10.76
C GLU A 71 -7.89 -11.01 -9.42
N SER A 72 -6.77 -11.73 -9.42
CA SER A 72 -6.15 -12.24 -8.20
C SER A 72 -5.51 -11.12 -7.38
N ARG A 73 -6.08 -10.85 -6.21
CA ARG A 73 -5.47 -10.00 -5.20
C ARG A 73 -4.41 -10.82 -4.46
N ALA A 74 -3.15 -10.38 -4.51
CA ALA A 74 -2.08 -11.00 -3.71
C ALA A 74 -2.32 -10.80 -2.19
N MET A 75 -3.06 -9.75 -1.83
CA MET A 75 -3.49 -9.46 -0.47
C MET A 75 -4.84 -8.76 -0.49
N GLU A 76 -5.68 -9.00 0.51
CA GLU A 76 -6.92 -8.24 0.67
C GLU A 76 -6.64 -6.77 0.99
N PRO A 77 -7.45 -5.83 0.46
CA PRO A 77 -7.24 -4.38 0.67
C PRO A 77 -7.22 -4.01 2.15
N SER A 78 -8.07 -4.61 2.98
CA SER A 78 -8.09 -4.38 4.43
C SER A 78 -6.80 -4.83 5.11
N SER A 79 -6.24 -5.98 4.70
CA SER A 79 -4.99 -6.51 5.24
C SER A 79 -3.78 -5.68 4.78
N LEU A 80 -3.81 -5.20 3.54
CA LEU A 80 -2.80 -4.29 3.00
C LEU A 80 -2.82 -2.96 3.76
N CYS A 81 -4.01 -2.38 3.96
CA CYS A 81 -4.21 -1.17 4.75
C CYS A 81 -3.70 -1.33 6.19
N GLU A 82 -4.06 -2.42 6.89
CA GLU A 82 -3.55 -2.71 8.25
C GLU A 82 -2.01 -2.73 8.28
N THR A 83 -1.39 -3.38 7.29
CA THR A 83 0.06 -3.54 7.24
C THR A 83 0.76 -2.20 6.97
N VAL A 84 0.19 -1.37 6.09
CA VAL A 84 0.68 0.00 5.83
C VAL A 84 0.57 0.86 7.09
N LEU A 85 -0.59 0.85 7.75
CA LEU A 85 -0.82 1.59 8.99
C LEU A 85 0.13 1.16 10.11
N ALA A 86 0.36 -0.14 10.28
CA ALA A 86 1.27 -0.67 11.29
C ALA A 86 2.71 -0.19 11.03
N HIS A 87 3.12 -0.08 9.76
CA HIS A 87 4.44 0.44 9.38
C HIS A 87 4.56 1.95 9.68
N ILE A 88 3.54 2.74 9.37
CA ILE A 88 3.49 4.18 9.67
C ILE A 88 3.56 4.40 11.20
N PHE A 89 2.75 3.66 11.95
CA PHE A 89 2.71 3.75 13.41
C PHE A 89 4.02 3.31 14.09
N ALA A 90 4.73 2.35 13.50
CA ALA A 90 6.02 1.89 14.01
C ALA A 90 7.12 2.97 13.93
N ASP A 91 7.02 3.91 12.97
CA ASP A 91 7.99 5.02 12.86
C ASP A 91 7.82 6.06 14.00
N ARG A 92 6.69 6.02 14.74
CA ARG A 92 6.31 6.91 15.86
C ARG A 92 6.40 8.42 15.58
N LYS A 93 6.56 8.82 14.32
CA LYS A 93 6.58 10.22 13.88
C LYS A 93 5.23 10.61 13.30
N TYR A 94 4.31 10.88 14.21
CA TYR A 94 3.01 11.42 13.84
C TYR A 94 3.13 12.92 13.58
N GLU A 95 3.01 13.29 12.31
CA GLU A 95 3.06 14.68 11.86
C GLU A 95 1.67 15.12 11.41
N GLN A 96 1.41 16.42 11.40
CA GLN A 96 0.09 16.99 11.10
C GLN A 96 -0.41 16.61 9.69
N ASP A 97 0.50 16.34 8.75
CA ASP A 97 0.21 15.90 7.39
C ASP A 97 -0.27 14.43 7.30
N GLU A 98 -0.24 13.66 8.39
CA GLU A 98 -0.70 12.27 8.38
C GLU A 98 -2.22 12.12 8.43
N GLU A 99 -2.98 13.09 8.97
CA GLU A 99 -4.44 13.03 8.91
C GLU A 99 -4.94 12.99 7.47
N GLU A 100 -4.31 13.75 6.58
CA GLU A 100 -4.66 13.79 5.16
C GLU A 100 -4.27 12.48 4.45
N LEU A 101 -3.12 11.90 4.84
CA LEU A 101 -2.69 10.57 4.41
C LEU A 101 -3.70 9.49 4.81
N PHE A 102 -4.18 9.52 6.06
CA PHE A 102 -5.16 8.56 6.58
C PHE A 102 -6.52 8.70 5.90
N ALA A 103 -6.97 9.94 5.65
CA ALA A 103 -8.19 10.19 4.90
C ALA A 103 -8.10 9.66 3.45
N CYS A 104 -6.96 9.87 2.80
CA CYS A 104 -6.73 9.35 1.45
C CYS A 104 -6.60 7.82 1.44
N LEU A 105 -5.87 7.22 2.39
CA LEU A 105 -5.77 5.76 2.55
C LEU A 105 -7.14 5.10 2.68
N LYS A 106 -8.02 5.67 3.49
CA LYS A 106 -9.39 5.17 3.65
C LYS A 106 -10.15 5.18 2.33
N SER A 107 -10.09 6.29 1.59
CA SER A 107 -10.73 6.42 0.28
C SER A 107 -10.15 5.44 -0.75
N LEU A 108 -8.82 5.31 -0.75
CA LEU A 108 -8.04 4.50 -1.69
C LEU A 108 -8.28 3.01 -1.54
N PHE A 109 -8.54 2.54 -0.32
CA PHE A 109 -8.94 1.16 -0.05
C PHE A 109 -10.46 0.92 -0.07
N SER A 110 -11.25 1.96 -0.38
CA SER A 110 -12.72 1.91 -0.34
C SER A 110 -13.26 1.34 0.98
N LEU A 111 -12.70 1.78 2.11
CA LEU A 111 -13.06 1.31 3.46
C LEU A 111 -14.08 2.23 4.13
N ASP A 112 -15.08 1.64 4.80
CA ASP A 112 -16.02 2.37 5.65
C ASP A 112 -15.34 2.93 6.92
N ASP A 113 -15.95 3.95 7.56
CA ASP A 113 -15.44 4.54 8.81
C ASP A 113 -15.21 3.50 9.91
N ASP A 114 -16.18 2.62 10.14
CA ASP A 114 -16.08 1.59 11.18
C ASP A 114 -14.97 0.58 10.90
N GLN A 115 -14.82 0.18 9.63
CA GLN A 115 -13.77 -0.75 9.21
C GLN A 115 -12.39 -0.11 9.35
N TYR A 116 -12.27 1.14 8.89
CA TYR A 116 -11.03 1.89 8.96
C TYR A 116 -10.60 2.15 10.41
N ALA A 117 -11.54 2.52 11.29
CA ALA A 117 -11.28 2.71 12.72
C ALA A 117 -10.81 1.40 13.40
N LEU A 118 -11.42 0.27 13.05
CA LEU A 118 -11.00 -1.04 13.55
C LEU A 118 -9.58 -1.40 13.08
N LEU A 119 -9.27 -1.16 11.81
CA LEU A 119 -7.95 -1.41 11.24
C LEU A 119 -6.89 -0.50 11.85
N MET A 120 -7.18 0.79 12.05
CA MET A 120 -6.31 1.71 12.77
C MET A 120 -6.02 1.21 14.18
N GLN A 121 -7.04 0.79 14.93
CA GLN A 121 -6.84 0.29 16.29
C GLN A 121 -6.00 -1.00 16.31
N LYS A 122 -6.24 -1.92 15.37
CA LYS A 122 -5.45 -3.15 15.23
C LYS A 122 -4.00 -2.86 14.86
N ALA A 123 -3.78 -2.03 13.84
CA ALA A 123 -2.45 -1.63 13.39
C ALA A 123 -1.68 -0.93 14.51
N PHE A 124 -2.32 -0.06 15.29
CA PHE A 124 -1.69 0.62 16.42
C PHE A 124 -1.27 -0.37 17.51
N ARG A 125 -2.15 -1.31 17.89
CA ARG A 125 -1.80 -2.37 18.86
C ARG A 125 -0.67 -3.28 18.39
N ARG A 126 -0.49 -3.42 17.08
CA ARG A 126 0.56 -4.26 16.49
C ARG A 126 1.91 -3.54 16.41
N ALA A 127 1.90 -2.21 16.41
CA ALA A 127 3.09 -1.36 16.30
C ALA A 127 3.65 -0.92 17.67
N VAL A 128 2.84 -0.94 18.74
CA VAL A 128 3.21 -0.60 20.13
C VAL A 128 3.68 -1.83 20.89
#